data_AF-A0ABD1KAU8-F1
#
_entry.id   AF-A0ABD1KAU8-F1
#
_cell.length_a   1.000
_cell.length_b   1.000
_cell.length_c   1.000
_cell.angle_alpha   90.00
_cell.angle_beta   90.00
_cell.angle_gamma   90.00
#
_symmetry.space_group_name_H-M   'P 1'
#
loop_
_entity.id
_entity.type
_entity.pdbx_description
1 polymer ?
#
loop_
_entity_poly.entity_id
_entity_poly.type
_entity_poly.pdbx_seq_one_letter_code
_entity_poly.pdbx_strand_id
1 'polypeptide(L)'
;MKANVSLLLCVLALCAAGARGDTPANCSFEDLVGTWVFQVSEGGKDRSVNCSDMGPVVKSVTVHLEKLSVAADEVGNSGFFTLIYNQGFEVVLSGYKWFGFFKYSQHGSEVVSYCDQTLPGWVHDVLGNNWACFTGKKLSALPPRKHTPLPSDPR
;
A
#
# COMPACT_ATOMS: atom_id res chain seq x y z
N MET A 1 -42.02 1.34 16.94
CA MET A 1 -40.75 1.81 17.52
C MET A 1 -40.21 2.90 16.62
N LYS A 2 -40.31 4.17 17.02
CA LYS A 2 -39.81 5.31 16.22
C LYS A 2 -38.33 5.48 16.55
N ALA A 3 -37.45 5.14 15.61
CA ALA A 3 -36.03 5.47 15.76
C ALA A 3 -35.92 6.98 15.96
N ASN A 4 -35.28 7.39 17.05
CA ASN A 4 -35.18 8.80 17.40
C ASN A 4 -34.15 9.43 16.45
N VAL A 5 -34.63 10.10 15.40
CA VAL A 5 -33.81 10.63 14.30
C VAL A 5 -32.66 11.51 14.82
N SER A 6 -32.87 12.26 15.91
CA SER A 6 -31.81 13.01 16.59
C SER A 6 -30.72 12.12 17.18
N LEU A 7 -31.06 10.97 17.76
CA LEU A 7 -30.07 10.03 18.29
C LEU A 7 -29.24 9.43 17.16
N LEU A 8 -29.86 9.12 16.02
CA LEU A 8 -29.18 8.60 14.84
C LEU A 8 -28.22 9.64 14.24
N LEU A 9 -28.63 10.91 14.18
CA LEU A 9 -27.81 12.03 13.71
C LEU A 9 -26.62 12.30 14.65
N CYS A 10 -26.82 12.24 15.97
CA CYS A 10 -25.73 12.39 16.94
C CYS A 10 -24.70 11.26 16.83
N VAL A 11 -25.15 10.02 16.65
CA VAL A 11 -24.26 8.86 16.44
C VAL A 11 -23.46 9.02 15.14
N LEU A 12 -24.10 9.44 14.04
CA LEU A 12 -23.41 9.70 12.77
C LEU A 12 -22.35 10.82 12.88
N ALA A 13 -22.66 11.90 13.60
CA ALA A 13 -21.72 13.00 13.83
C ALA A 13 -20.50 12.58 14.67
N LEU A 14 -20.70 11.73 15.69
CA LEU A 14 -19.63 11.17 16.52
C LEU A 14 -18.72 10.20 15.73
N CYS A 15 -19.27 9.43 14.79
CA CYS A 15 -18.51 8.52 13.95
C CYS A 15 -17.63 9.23 12.91
N ALA A 16 -17.99 10.44 12.48
CA ALA A 16 -17.25 11.17 11.45
C ALA A 16 -15.92 11.79 11.95
N ALA A 17 -15.78 12.06 13.24
CA ALA A 17 -14.64 12.80 13.80
C ALA A 17 -13.31 12.00 13.88
N GLY A 18 -13.33 10.69 13.60
CA GLY A 18 -12.17 9.80 13.76
C GLY A 18 -11.54 9.29 12.46
N ALA A 19 -12.06 9.66 11.29
CA ALA A 19 -11.58 9.11 10.02
C ALA A 19 -10.26 9.78 9.59
N ARG A 20 -9.13 9.13 9.88
CA ARG A 20 -7.85 9.43 9.23
C ARG A 20 -7.77 8.60 7.95
N GLY A 21 -7.84 9.27 6.80
CA GLY A 21 -7.77 8.61 5.49
C GLY A 21 -6.36 8.29 5.02
N ASP A 22 -5.36 9.04 5.50
CA ASP A 22 -3.98 8.93 5.06
C ASP A 22 -3.14 8.09 6.04
N THR A 23 -2.22 7.30 5.49
CA THR A 23 -1.12 6.76 6.27
C THR A 23 -0.09 7.87 6.57
N PRO A 24 0.69 7.74 7.66
CA PRO A 24 1.79 8.66 7.96
C PRO A 24 2.97 8.60 6.97
N ALA A 25 2.97 7.67 6.00
CA ALA A 25 4.05 7.60 5.02
C ALA A 25 4.10 8.88 4.17
N ASN A 26 5.30 9.26 3.76
CA ASN A 26 5.52 10.46 2.95
C ASN A 26 6.61 10.18 1.90
N CYS A 27 6.34 9.27 0.97
CA CYS A 27 7.30 8.79 -0.03
C CYS A 27 7.21 9.53 -1.37
N SER A 28 8.32 9.68 -2.10
CA SER A 28 8.34 10.39 -3.39
C SER A 28 8.32 9.42 -4.58
N PHE A 29 8.14 9.97 -5.79
CA PHE A 29 8.22 9.19 -7.02
C PHE A 29 9.62 8.61 -7.25
N GLU A 30 10.66 9.37 -6.92
CA GLU A 30 12.06 8.95 -7.04
C GLU A 30 12.39 7.80 -6.08
N ASP A 31 11.76 7.76 -4.90
CA ASP A 31 11.90 6.62 -3.99
C ASP A 31 11.28 5.36 -4.59
N LEU A 32 10.19 5.49 -5.36
CA LEU A 32 9.50 4.36 -5.99
C LEU A 32 10.29 3.77 -7.18
N VAL A 33 10.88 4.62 -8.03
CA VAL A 33 11.60 4.19 -9.25
C VAL A 33 12.80 3.30 -8.90
N GLY A 34 12.88 2.11 -9.48
CA GLY A 34 13.98 1.15 -9.29
C GLY A 34 13.49 -0.31 -9.29
N THR A 35 14.37 -1.22 -8.87
CA THR A 35 14.05 -2.66 -8.82
C THR A 35 13.50 -3.05 -7.45
N TRP A 36 12.35 -3.71 -7.46
CA TRP A 36 11.66 -4.21 -6.29
C TRP A 36 11.56 -5.74 -6.32
N VAL A 37 11.64 -6.34 -5.14
CA VAL A 37 11.34 -7.76 -4.94
C VAL A 37 10.05 -7.87 -4.12
N PHE A 38 9.05 -8.50 -4.71
CA PHE A 38 7.78 -8.81 -4.07
C PHE A 38 7.80 -10.24 -3.55
N GLN A 39 7.73 -10.39 -2.24
CA GLN A 39 7.54 -11.66 -1.56
C GLN A 39 6.03 -11.91 -1.42
N VAL A 40 5.54 -13.03 -1.93
CA VAL A 40 4.11 -13.32 -2.12
C VAL A 40 3.72 -14.55 -1.30
N SER A 41 2.56 -14.45 -0.66
CA SER A 41 1.92 -15.55 0.07
C SER A 41 1.17 -16.49 -0.86
N GLU A 42 0.59 -17.56 -0.31
CA GLU A 42 -0.25 -18.48 -1.06
C GLU A 42 -1.42 -17.74 -1.75
N GLY A 43 -1.51 -17.95 -3.07
CA GLY A 43 -2.56 -17.37 -3.91
C GLY A 43 -3.81 -18.24 -4.00
N GLY A 44 -4.68 -17.91 -4.96
CA GLY A 44 -5.95 -18.63 -5.15
C GLY A 44 -7.03 -18.30 -4.11
N LYS A 45 -6.79 -17.27 -3.27
CA LYS A 45 -7.78 -16.77 -2.31
C LYS A 45 -8.81 -15.89 -3.04
N ASP A 46 -9.91 -15.61 -2.36
CA ASP A 46 -10.90 -14.65 -2.83
C ASP A 46 -10.63 -13.24 -2.27
N ARG A 47 -11.49 -12.28 -2.65
CA ARG A 47 -11.39 -10.86 -2.26
C ARG A 47 -11.46 -10.59 -0.76
N SER A 48 -11.85 -11.58 0.06
CA SER A 48 -11.92 -11.48 1.52
C SER A 48 -10.61 -11.82 2.22
N VAL A 49 -9.52 -12.09 1.47
CA VAL A 49 -8.20 -12.37 2.04
C VAL A 49 -7.79 -11.33 3.08
N ASN A 50 -7.38 -11.81 4.26
CA ASN A 50 -6.83 -10.98 5.31
C ASN A 50 -5.31 -10.84 5.14
N CYS A 51 -4.84 -9.69 4.65
CA CYS A 51 -3.41 -9.41 4.49
C CYS A 51 -2.74 -8.79 5.72
N SER A 52 -3.49 -8.51 6.79
CA SER A 52 -2.89 -8.19 8.09
C SER A 52 -2.18 -9.40 8.70
N ASP A 53 -2.59 -10.61 8.31
CA ASP A 53 -1.90 -11.87 8.62
C ASP A 53 -1.60 -12.64 7.32
N MET A 54 -0.53 -12.20 6.65
CA MET A 54 -0.15 -12.68 5.32
C MET A 54 0.21 -14.18 5.29
N GLY A 55 0.63 -14.77 6.41
CA GLY A 55 1.16 -16.13 6.46
C GLY A 55 2.53 -16.27 5.78
N PRO A 56 2.97 -17.49 5.43
CA PRO A 56 4.30 -17.75 4.88
C PRO A 56 4.45 -17.24 3.45
N VAL A 57 5.67 -16.84 3.11
CA VAL A 57 6.07 -16.50 1.75
C VAL A 57 6.33 -17.78 0.96
N VAL A 58 5.74 -17.90 -0.23
CA VAL A 58 5.87 -19.07 -1.10
C VAL A 58 6.44 -18.73 -2.49
N LYS A 59 6.46 -17.45 -2.87
CA LYS A 59 6.94 -16.99 -4.18
C LYS A 59 7.63 -15.64 -4.08
N SER A 60 8.62 -15.42 -4.93
CA SER A 60 9.30 -14.12 -5.10
C SER A 60 9.13 -13.64 -6.54
N VAL A 61 8.86 -12.36 -6.74
CA VAL A 61 8.71 -11.72 -8.06
C VAL A 61 9.55 -10.45 -8.09
N THR A 62 10.45 -10.34 -9.07
CA THR A 62 11.22 -9.11 -9.32
C THR A 62 10.48 -8.21 -10.30
N VAL A 63 10.38 -6.92 -9.99
CA VAL A 63 9.75 -5.90 -10.84
C VAL A 63 10.66 -4.69 -10.97
N HIS A 64 10.82 -4.20 -12.19
CA HIS A 64 11.54 -2.98 -12.52
C HIS A 64 10.56 -1.85 -12.78
N LEU A 65 10.66 -0.77 -12.00
CA LEU A 65 9.83 0.43 -12.14
C LEU A 65 10.68 1.56 -12.71
N GLU A 66 10.42 1.93 -13.96
CA GLU A 66 11.18 2.95 -14.70
C GLU A 66 10.42 4.28 -14.78
N LYS A 67 11.13 5.37 -15.03
CA LYS A 67 10.53 6.72 -14.99
C LYS A 67 9.30 6.86 -15.89
N LEU A 68 8.47 7.84 -15.53
CA LEU A 68 7.11 8.07 -16.02
C LEU A 68 6.12 7.03 -15.50
N SER A 69 6.13 5.80 -16.02
CA SER A 69 5.12 4.81 -15.64
C SER A 69 5.39 3.37 -16.09
N VAL A 70 6.59 2.99 -16.51
CA VAL A 70 6.85 1.66 -17.09
C VAL A 70 7.16 0.64 -15.99
N ALA A 71 6.42 -0.46 -15.96
CA ALA A 71 6.73 -1.63 -15.13
C ALA A 71 7.19 -2.79 -16.03
N ALA A 72 8.25 -3.50 -15.65
CA ALA A 72 8.75 -4.65 -16.39
C ALA A 72 9.18 -5.79 -15.46
N ASP A 73 9.12 -7.04 -15.94
CA ASP A 73 9.66 -8.22 -15.25
C ASP A 73 10.91 -8.78 -15.95
N GLU A 74 11.53 -9.79 -15.35
CA GLU A 74 12.79 -10.40 -15.84
C GLU A 74 12.62 -11.20 -17.14
N VAL A 75 11.38 -11.52 -17.55
CA VAL A 75 11.09 -12.34 -18.74
C VAL A 75 10.59 -11.50 -19.92
N GLY A 76 10.61 -10.17 -19.79
CA GLY A 76 10.33 -9.23 -20.87
C GLY A 76 8.87 -8.81 -21.00
N ASN A 77 8.01 -9.11 -20.02
CA ASN A 77 6.68 -8.51 -19.98
C ASN A 77 6.78 -7.05 -19.55
N SER A 78 5.89 -6.23 -20.10
CA SER A 78 5.77 -4.82 -19.74
C SER A 78 4.33 -4.47 -19.38
N GLY A 79 4.20 -3.52 -18.47
CA GLY A 79 2.94 -2.97 -17.98
C GLY A 79 3.19 -1.56 -17.48
N PHE A 80 2.41 -1.12 -16.50
CA PHE A 80 2.54 0.22 -15.96
C PHE A 80 2.45 0.27 -14.44
N PHE A 81 2.90 1.37 -13.87
CA PHE A 81 2.69 1.67 -12.46
C PHE A 81 2.34 3.14 -12.26
N THR A 82 1.77 3.44 -11.10
CA THR A 82 1.55 4.80 -10.61
C THR A 82 1.89 4.88 -9.15
N LEU A 83 2.50 6.00 -8.76
CA LEU A 83 2.52 6.42 -7.36
C LEU A 83 1.11 6.88 -6.98
N ILE A 84 0.67 6.56 -5.77
CA ILE A 84 -0.57 7.05 -5.20
C ILE A 84 -0.20 8.09 -4.14
N TYR A 85 -0.22 9.36 -4.58
CA TYR A 85 0.22 10.53 -3.81
C TYR A 85 1.62 10.34 -3.21
N ASN A 86 1.73 10.07 -1.92
CA ASN A 86 2.97 9.75 -1.21
C ASN A 86 2.81 8.50 -0.31
N GLN A 87 1.72 7.74 -0.55
CA GLN A 87 1.16 6.75 0.35
C GLN A 87 1.56 5.33 -0.03
N GLY A 88 1.55 5.04 -1.33
CA GLY A 88 1.78 3.71 -1.86
C GLY A 88 1.85 3.75 -3.37
N PHE A 89 1.73 2.59 -3.99
CA PHE A 89 1.76 2.47 -5.45
C PHE A 89 0.84 1.36 -5.92
N GLU A 90 0.40 1.46 -7.17
CA GLU A 90 -0.23 0.37 -7.92
C GLU A 90 0.67 -0.01 -9.10
N VAL A 91 0.90 -1.31 -9.31
CA VAL A 91 1.55 -1.88 -10.50
C VAL A 91 0.55 -2.77 -11.22
N VAL A 92 0.46 -2.65 -12.54
CA VAL A 92 -0.28 -3.56 -13.41
C VAL A 92 0.71 -4.21 -14.36
N LEU A 93 0.96 -5.51 -14.17
CA LEU A 93 1.98 -6.25 -14.91
C LEU A 93 1.58 -7.73 -15.03
N SER A 94 1.77 -8.32 -16.22
CA SER A 94 1.59 -9.75 -16.49
C SER A 94 0.20 -10.30 -16.08
N GLY A 95 -0.85 -9.50 -16.26
CA GLY A 95 -2.24 -9.88 -15.93
C GLY A 95 -2.61 -9.75 -14.46
N TYR A 96 -1.76 -9.15 -13.63
CA TYR A 96 -2.00 -8.91 -12.20
C TYR A 96 -1.93 -7.44 -11.84
N LYS A 97 -2.66 -7.07 -10.80
CA LYS A 97 -2.58 -5.77 -10.12
C LYS A 97 -1.95 -5.95 -8.75
N TRP A 98 -1.04 -5.06 -8.39
CA TRP A 98 -0.31 -5.05 -7.13
C TRP A 98 -0.52 -3.72 -6.46
N PHE A 99 -1.01 -3.72 -5.22
CA PHE A 99 -1.18 -2.50 -4.45
C PHE A 99 -0.57 -2.65 -3.05
N GLY A 100 0.29 -1.71 -2.67
CA GLY A 100 0.89 -1.68 -1.34
C GLY A 100 1.15 -0.25 -0.86
N PHE A 101 0.85 0.01 0.41
CA PHE A 101 1.30 1.22 1.10
C PHE A 101 2.78 1.10 1.45
N PHE A 102 3.51 2.22 1.40
CA PHE A 102 4.86 2.28 1.93
C PHE A 102 4.87 2.01 3.43
N LYS A 103 5.91 1.35 3.90
CA LYS A 103 6.06 1.02 5.31
C LYS A 103 6.38 2.26 6.13
N TYR A 104 5.82 2.33 7.32
CA TYR A 104 6.12 3.37 8.30
C TYR A 104 6.10 2.81 9.72
N SER A 105 6.67 3.56 10.65
CA SER A 105 6.46 3.38 12.09
C SER A 105 6.18 4.73 12.74
N GLN A 106 5.37 4.74 13.80
CA GLN A 106 5.03 5.96 14.52
C GLN A 106 5.19 5.76 16.02
N HIS A 107 5.93 6.65 16.66
CA HIS A 107 6.11 6.71 18.11
C HIS A 107 5.72 8.10 18.61
N GLY A 108 4.51 8.23 19.16
CA GLY A 108 3.94 9.54 19.49
C GLY A 108 3.78 10.40 18.23
N SER A 109 4.40 11.58 18.23
CA SER A 109 4.40 12.49 17.08
C SER A 109 5.50 12.22 16.06
N GLU A 110 6.52 11.42 16.38
CA GLU A 110 7.59 11.08 15.44
C GLU A 110 7.12 9.97 14.49
N VAL A 111 7.25 10.23 13.19
CA VAL A 111 6.97 9.27 12.12
C VAL A 111 8.26 8.95 11.38
N VAL A 112 8.46 7.67 11.08
CA VAL A 112 9.55 7.18 10.24
C VAL A 112 8.96 6.50 9.02
N SER A 113 9.25 7.04 7.84
CA SER A 113 8.87 6.45 6.55
C SER A 113 10.00 5.58 6.00
N TYR A 114 9.69 4.34 5.64
CA TYR A 114 10.58 3.37 5.01
C TYR A 114 10.17 3.21 3.53
N CYS A 115 10.58 4.16 2.70
CA CYS A 115 10.12 4.25 1.30
C CYS A 115 10.72 3.20 0.36
N ASP A 116 11.63 2.37 0.85
CA ASP A 116 12.17 1.18 0.17
C ASP A 116 11.44 -0.12 0.55
N GLN A 117 10.35 -0.03 1.33
CA GLN A 117 9.59 -1.16 1.84
C GLN A 117 8.09 -0.88 1.78
N THR A 118 7.29 -1.94 1.71
CA THR A 118 5.83 -1.85 1.85
C THR A 118 5.35 -2.47 3.15
N LEU A 119 4.17 -2.05 3.61
CA LEU A 119 3.33 -2.90 4.46
C LEU A 119 2.83 -4.11 3.65
N PRO A 120 2.27 -5.15 4.30
CA PRO A 120 1.52 -6.17 3.58
C PRO A 120 0.45 -5.53 2.69
N GLY A 121 0.56 -5.77 1.39
CA GLY A 121 -0.34 -5.31 0.36
C GLY A 121 -1.09 -6.46 -0.30
N TRP A 122 -1.79 -6.16 -1.39
CA TRP A 122 -2.65 -7.08 -2.10
C TRP A 122 -2.18 -7.26 -3.54
N VAL A 123 -2.24 -8.50 -4.00
CA VAL A 123 -2.08 -8.84 -5.42
C VAL A 123 -3.23 -9.72 -5.85
N HIS A 124 -3.79 -9.47 -7.02
CA HIS A 124 -4.84 -10.27 -7.62
C HIS A 124 -4.81 -10.14 -9.14
N ASP A 125 -5.43 -11.06 -9.87
CA ASP A 125 -5.50 -10.94 -11.32
C ASP A 125 -6.39 -9.76 -11.75
N VAL A 126 -6.24 -9.29 -12.99
CA VAL A 126 -7.00 -8.12 -13.49
C VAL A 126 -8.52 -8.29 -13.50
N LEU A 127 -9.03 -9.52 -13.36
CA LEU A 127 -10.46 -9.82 -13.27
C LEU A 127 -10.96 -9.79 -11.81
N GLY A 128 -10.08 -9.62 -10.83
CA GLY A 128 -10.42 -9.60 -9.41
C GLY A 128 -10.55 -10.98 -8.78
N ASN A 129 -9.91 -12.00 -9.36
CA ASN A 129 -9.80 -13.34 -8.77
C ASN A 129 -8.36 -13.62 -8.32
N ASN A 130 -8.13 -14.81 -7.76
CA ASN A 130 -6.80 -15.31 -7.40
C ASN A 130 -5.99 -14.33 -6.55
N TRP A 131 -6.57 -13.94 -5.41
CA TRP A 131 -5.94 -13.02 -4.49
C TRP A 131 -4.79 -13.69 -3.72
N ALA A 132 -3.79 -12.88 -3.41
CA ALA A 132 -2.74 -13.17 -2.44
C ALA A 132 -2.32 -11.87 -1.75
N CYS A 133 -1.56 -12.00 -0.68
CA CYS A 133 -0.88 -10.88 -0.03
C CYS A 133 0.59 -10.84 -0.45
N PHE A 134 1.19 -9.66 -0.45
CA PHE A 134 2.61 -9.50 -0.72
C PHE A 134 3.26 -8.43 0.16
N THR A 135 4.58 -8.51 0.31
CA THR A 135 5.42 -7.40 0.81
C THR A 135 6.49 -7.08 -0.22
N GLY A 136 6.74 -5.80 -0.47
CA GLY A 136 7.78 -5.33 -1.37
C GLY A 136 8.99 -4.77 -0.62
N LYS A 137 10.19 -5.06 -1.15
CA LYS A 137 11.44 -4.41 -0.75
C LYS A 137 12.24 -4.00 -1.99
N LYS A 138 12.66 -2.75 -2.04
CA LYS A 138 13.55 -2.24 -3.08
C LYS A 138 14.94 -2.84 -2.90
N LEU A 139 15.59 -3.24 -4.00
CA LEU A 139 16.95 -3.78 -3.95
C LEU A 139 17.97 -2.72 -3.51
N SER A 140 17.83 -1.49 -4.00
CA SER A 140 18.61 -0.35 -3.53
C SER A 140 18.01 0.19 -2.24
N ALA A 141 18.69 -0.03 -1.12
CA ALA A 141 18.25 0.47 0.17
C ALA A 141 18.17 2.01 0.19
N LEU A 142 17.15 2.55 0.86
CA LEU A 142 17.00 3.99 1.08
C LEU A 142 17.07 4.29 2.58
N PRO A 143 17.68 5.42 2.98
CA PRO A 143 17.67 5.83 4.37
C PRO A 143 16.23 6.13 4.84
N PRO A 144 15.83 5.68 6.05
CA PRO A 144 14.52 6.02 6.60
C PRO A 144 14.35 7.53 6.76
N ARG A 145 13.16 8.06 6.45
CA ARG A 145 12.87 9.49 6.54
C ARG A 145 12.05 9.80 7.79
N LYS A 146 12.68 10.48 8.74
CA LYS A 146 12.02 10.96 9.96
C LYS A 146 11.33 12.29 9.71
N HIS A 147 10.11 12.43 10.19
CA HIS A 147 9.40 13.69 10.20
C HIS A 147 8.38 13.74 11.33
N THR A 148 8.02 14.96 11.73
CA THR A 148 6.90 15.21 12.64
C THR A 148 5.77 15.76 11.77
N PRO A 149 4.65 15.05 11.62
CA PRO A 149 3.48 15.61 10.95
C PRO A 149 3.09 16.92 11.62
N LEU A 150 2.80 17.95 10.83
CA LEU A 150 2.24 19.18 11.38
C LEU A 150 0.93 18.83 12.12
N PRO A 151 0.58 19.56 13.20
CA PRO A 151 -0.72 19.40 13.83
C PRO A 151 -1.79 19.45 12.74
N SER A 152 -2.63 18.41 12.65
CA SER A 152 -3.75 18.42 11.72
C SER A 152 -4.62 19.63 12.06
N ASP A 153 -4.69 20.58 11.13
CA ASP A 153 -5.54 21.77 11.26
C ASP A 153 -6.96 21.31 11.58
N PRO A 154 -7.57 21.73 12.71
CA PRO A 154 -8.94 21.38 13.04
C PRO A 154 -9.89 22.13 12.10
N ARG A 155 -10.07 21.61 10.89
CA ARG A 155 -11.18 21.97 10.01
C ARG A 155 -12.41 21.14 10.34
#